data_AF-A0A1T0ACQ3-F1
#
_entry.id   AF-A0A1T0ACQ3-F1
#
_cell.length_a   1.000
_cell.length_b   1.000
_cell.length_c   1.000
_cell.angle_alpha   90.00
_cell.angle_beta   90.00
_cell.angle_gamma   90.00
#
_symmetry.space_group_name_H-M   'P 1'
#
loop_
_entity.id
_entity.type
_entity.pdbx_description
1 polymer ?
#
loop_
_entity_poly.entity_id
_entity_poly.type
_entity_poly.pdbx_seq_one_letter_code
_entity_poly.pdbx_strand_id
1 'polypeptide(L)'
;MGTSTDPRRVQHVAAGLIDAFSTDAINGSQLYLVADKLKTEIDTKASPFTTYVNGTQVETIGKDDTTVHFANGLGTTARFIPATGTDKNAQITFDVNVDDETVKIVDGKLTAVAPNVVGTGLANVTSETKDGVTTYTVDVPKSEAPSVTGGKLNLTTGGDTMVLTANDTINAINNSGFTLTTSAAEGKKISGDDETINPGDTVDLVAGKNLTVKQEANGKVTFATGETVHFTTINVGETPVINIGVGGINMGGKPITNLPGNLTPTFNNDEYNPDGKTVTMGMNLPSNLNLTAAATVGDILNSGWNLQNNGNSVDFVKPYDTVNFVNGNVTTAVATPNGDGTSTDVAYNVNFDPNTLTT
;
A
#
# COMPACT_ATOMS: atom_id res chain seq x y z
N MET A 1 -100.53 -2.12 -94.79
CA MET A 1 -99.23 -2.56 -94.25
C MET A 1 -98.15 -1.64 -94.80
N GLY A 2 -97.19 -1.19 -94.00
CA GLY A 2 -96.02 -0.43 -94.51
C GLY A 2 -95.02 -1.34 -95.24
N THR A 3 -94.09 -0.74 -95.99
CA THR A 3 -92.97 -1.45 -96.65
C THR A 3 -91.64 -1.14 -95.95
N SER A 4 -90.55 -1.80 -96.33
CA SER A 4 -89.22 -1.56 -95.75
C SER A 4 -88.67 -0.14 -95.99
N THR A 5 -89.15 0.56 -97.02
CA THR A 5 -88.71 1.92 -97.38
C THR A 5 -89.71 3.01 -97.01
N ASP A 6 -90.95 2.64 -96.64
CA ASP A 6 -91.99 3.57 -96.18
C ASP A 6 -92.76 2.98 -94.99
N PRO A 7 -92.14 2.99 -93.79
CA PRO A 7 -92.74 2.44 -92.59
C PRO A 7 -93.96 3.27 -92.17
N ARG A 8 -95.04 2.59 -91.79
CA ARG A 8 -96.26 3.24 -91.32
C ARG A 8 -96.37 3.15 -89.80
N ARG A 9 -96.57 4.30 -89.15
CA ARG A 9 -96.91 4.38 -87.72
C ARG A 9 -98.41 4.17 -87.56
N VAL A 10 -98.80 3.34 -86.60
CA VAL A 10 -100.18 3.33 -86.10
C VAL A 10 -100.28 4.43 -85.05
N GLN A 11 -101.14 5.42 -85.27
CA GLN A 11 -101.23 6.65 -84.45
C GLN A 11 -102.65 6.79 -83.86
N HIS A 12 -102.80 7.63 -82.84
CA HIS A 12 -104.07 7.88 -82.11
C HIS A 12 -104.69 6.64 -81.44
N VAL A 13 -103.89 5.62 -81.15
CA VAL A 13 -104.31 4.49 -80.32
C VAL A 13 -104.48 5.00 -78.89
N ALA A 14 -105.69 4.94 -78.36
CA ALA A 14 -105.97 5.25 -76.96
C ALA A 14 -105.16 4.32 -76.03
N ALA A 15 -104.91 4.73 -74.79
CA ALA A 15 -104.23 3.86 -73.84
C ALA A 15 -105.11 2.63 -73.56
N GLY A 16 -104.59 1.43 -73.84
CA GLY A 16 -105.28 0.17 -73.55
C GLY A 16 -105.35 -0.11 -72.06
N LEU A 17 -106.29 -0.95 -71.63
CA LEU A 17 -106.33 -1.42 -70.24
C LEU A 17 -105.07 -2.26 -69.93
N ILE A 18 -104.40 -1.99 -68.81
CA ILE A 18 -103.21 -2.76 -68.37
C ILE A 18 -103.63 -3.69 -67.23
N ASP A 19 -103.94 -4.94 -67.57
CA ASP A 19 -104.15 -6.03 -66.61
C ASP A 19 -103.70 -7.39 -67.21
N ALA A 20 -103.79 -8.46 -66.43
CA ALA A 20 -103.30 -9.79 -66.82
C ALA A 20 -104.12 -10.49 -67.93
N PHE A 21 -105.33 -10.02 -68.25
CA PHE A 21 -106.25 -10.61 -69.22
C PHE A 21 -106.54 -9.71 -70.43
N SER A 22 -106.06 -8.47 -70.39
CA SER A 22 -106.24 -7.49 -71.46
C SER A 22 -105.71 -8.01 -72.80
N THR A 23 -106.54 -7.91 -73.83
CA THR A 23 -106.17 -8.14 -75.24
C THR A 23 -106.03 -6.81 -76.00
N ASP A 24 -106.13 -5.69 -75.29
CA ASP A 24 -105.98 -4.36 -75.87
C ASP A 24 -104.57 -4.17 -76.44
N ALA A 25 -104.48 -3.47 -77.57
CA ALA A 25 -103.20 -3.00 -78.06
C ALA A 25 -102.66 -1.91 -77.13
N ILE A 26 -101.40 -2.04 -76.70
CA ILE A 26 -100.70 -0.98 -75.95
C ILE A 26 -100.14 0.07 -76.91
N ASN A 27 -100.20 1.34 -76.53
CA ASN A 27 -99.61 2.42 -77.31
C ASN A 27 -98.19 2.76 -76.84
N GLY A 28 -97.48 3.58 -77.64
CA GLY A 28 -96.10 3.96 -77.34
C GLY A 28 -95.91 4.68 -76.00
N SER A 29 -96.92 5.40 -75.50
CA SER A 29 -96.84 6.08 -74.20
C SER A 29 -96.85 5.10 -73.02
N GLN A 30 -97.56 3.98 -73.13
CA GLN A 30 -97.64 2.95 -72.08
C GLN A 30 -96.34 2.14 -72.00
N LEU A 31 -95.75 1.75 -73.14
CA LEU A 31 -94.45 1.09 -73.18
C LEU A 31 -93.32 2.02 -72.70
N TYR A 32 -93.36 3.29 -73.09
CA TYR A 32 -92.42 4.29 -72.60
C TYR A 32 -92.50 4.43 -71.08
N LEU A 33 -93.71 4.47 -70.50
CA LEU A 33 -93.91 4.58 -69.06
C LEU A 33 -93.38 3.35 -68.29
N VAL A 34 -93.46 2.15 -68.88
CA VAL A 34 -92.84 0.94 -68.34
C VAL A 34 -91.32 1.01 -68.46
N ALA A 35 -90.78 1.38 -69.63
CA ALA A 35 -89.34 1.48 -69.87
C ALA A 35 -88.67 2.56 -69.00
N ASP A 36 -89.31 3.71 -68.83
CA ASP A 36 -88.85 4.82 -68.00
C ASP A 36 -88.88 4.47 -66.50
N LYS A 37 -89.93 3.78 -66.05
CA LYS A 37 -90.00 3.23 -64.68
C LYS A 37 -88.96 2.14 -64.46
N LEU A 38 -88.74 1.24 -65.41
CA LEU A 38 -87.69 0.21 -65.33
C LEU A 38 -86.30 0.83 -65.31
N LYS A 39 -86.04 1.84 -66.16
CA LYS A 39 -84.78 2.58 -66.14
C LYS A 39 -84.56 3.21 -64.77
N THR A 40 -85.58 3.87 -64.23
CA THR A 40 -85.52 4.49 -62.89
C THR A 40 -85.30 3.44 -61.80
N GLU A 41 -86.02 2.32 -61.82
CA GLU A 41 -85.86 1.22 -60.86
C GLU A 41 -84.47 0.57 -60.95
N ILE A 42 -83.92 0.38 -62.16
CA ILE A 42 -82.56 -0.16 -62.35
C ILE A 42 -81.51 0.83 -61.86
N ASP A 43 -81.65 2.11 -62.18
CA ASP A 43 -80.71 3.16 -61.75
C ASP A 43 -80.77 3.40 -60.23
N THR A 44 -81.92 3.19 -59.60
CA THR A 44 -82.12 3.42 -58.15
C THR A 44 -81.91 2.18 -57.28
N LYS A 45 -82.13 0.97 -57.81
CA LYS A 45 -81.89 -0.31 -57.11
C LYS A 45 -80.51 -0.92 -57.37
N ALA A 46 -79.65 -0.25 -58.12
CA ALA A 46 -78.21 -0.38 -57.93
C ALA A 46 -77.88 0.20 -56.54
N SER A 47 -78.23 -0.53 -55.48
CA SER A 47 -78.26 -0.04 -54.11
C SER A 47 -76.87 0.43 -53.70
N PRO A 48 -76.66 1.73 -53.47
CA PRO A 48 -75.39 2.19 -52.97
C PRO A 48 -75.17 1.61 -51.57
N PHE A 49 -73.96 1.17 -51.28
CA PHE A 49 -73.58 0.83 -49.92
C PHE A 49 -72.62 1.89 -49.38
N THR A 50 -72.85 2.30 -48.14
CA THR A 50 -72.02 3.31 -47.48
C THR A 50 -71.02 2.62 -46.59
N THR A 51 -69.76 3.04 -46.66
CA THR A 51 -68.68 2.55 -45.81
C THR A 51 -68.45 3.51 -44.64
N TYR A 52 -68.09 2.92 -43.49
CA TYR A 52 -67.73 3.65 -42.29
C TYR A 52 -66.34 3.21 -41.84
N VAL A 53 -65.49 4.15 -41.45
CA VAL A 53 -64.19 3.88 -40.84
C VAL A 53 -64.19 4.54 -39.46
N ASN A 54 -63.92 3.75 -38.42
CA ASN A 54 -63.96 4.19 -37.02
C ASN A 54 -65.25 4.94 -36.66
N GLY A 55 -66.39 4.47 -37.16
CA GLY A 55 -67.71 5.06 -36.91
C GLY A 55 -68.02 6.34 -37.70
N THR A 56 -67.11 6.80 -38.56
CA THR A 56 -67.34 7.95 -39.46
C THR A 56 -67.68 7.46 -40.86
N GLN A 57 -68.74 7.98 -41.47
CA GLN A 57 -69.06 7.71 -42.87
C GLN A 57 -67.93 8.27 -43.74
N VAL A 58 -67.26 7.42 -44.52
CA VAL A 58 -66.14 7.85 -45.38
C VAL A 58 -66.54 7.98 -46.83
N GLU A 59 -67.35 7.05 -47.35
CA GLU A 59 -67.73 7.07 -48.76
C GLU A 59 -69.03 6.29 -49.00
N THR A 60 -69.86 6.77 -49.93
CA THR A 60 -71.03 6.04 -50.42
C THR A 60 -70.71 5.54 -51.82
N ILE A 61 -70.53 4.22 -51.94
CA ILE A 61 -70.24 3.57 -53.21
C ILE A 61 -71.53 3.46 -54.00
N GLY A 62 -71.66 4.26 -55.06
CA GLY A 62 -72.83 4.36 -55.91
C GLY A 62 -72.64 3.75 -57.30
N LYS A 63 -73.64 3.94 -58.15
CA LYS A 63 -73.70 3.37 -59.51
C LYS A 63 -72.57 3.82 -60.45
N ASP A 64 -71.91 4.93 -60.13
CA ASP A 64 -70.84 5.50 -60.96
C ASP A 64 -69.45 5.10 -60.45
N ASP A 65 -69.35 4.44 -59.29
CA ASP A 65 -68.10 3.97 -58.71
C ASP A 65 -67.73 2.58 -59.26
N THR A 66 -66.64 2.50 -60.02
CA THR A 66 -66.24 1.26 -60.70
C THR A 66 -65.14 0.49 -59.97
N THR A 67 -64.54 1.06 -58.93
CA THR A 67 -63.38 0.49 -58.23
C THR A 67 -63.38 0.85 -56.75
N VAL A 68 -62.94 -0.07 -55.90
CA VAL A 68 -62.63 0.18 -54.48
C VAL A 68 -61.15 -0.09 -54.27
N HIS A 69 -60.42 0.90 -53.75
CA HIS A 69 -58.98 0.79 -53.49
C HIS A 69 -58.74 0.58 -52.00
N PHE A 70 -57.98 -0.46 -51.66
CA PHE A 70 -57.47 -0.68 -50.31
C PHE A 70 -56.01 -0.22 -50.26
N ALA A 71 -55.77 0.86 -49.53
CA ALA A 71 -54.42 1.42 -49.38
C ALA A 71 -53.67 0.77 -48.21
N ASN A 72 -52.34 0.78 -48.29
CA ASN A 72 -51.49 0.45 -47.15
C ASN A 72 -51.60 1.54 -46.07
N GLY A 73 -51.55 1.13 -44.81
CA GLY A 73 -51.47 2.03 -43.66
C GLY A 73 -50.03 2.31 -43.24
N LEU A 74 -49.86 3.13 -42.20
CA LEU A 74 -48.56 3.27 -41.53
C LEU A 74 -48.29 1.98 -40.72
N GLY A 75 -47.38 1.15 -41.21
CA GLY A 75 -47.03 -0.12 -40.57
C GLY A 75 -47.97 -1.29 -40.88
N THR A 76 -48.89 -1.16 -41.83
CA THR A 76 -49.74 -2.26 -42.31
C THR A 76 -49.81 -2.33 -43.83
N THR A 77 -50.01 -3.53 -44.36
CA THR A 77 -50.18 -3.77 -45.80
C THR A 77 -51.52 -4.46 -46.07
N ALA A 78 -52.26 -3.93 -47.05
CA ALA A 78 -53.46 -4.60 -47.54
C ALA A 78 -53.06 -5.70 -48.53
N ARG A 79 -53.50 -6.93 -48.30
CA ARG A 79 -53.18 -8.09 -49.14
C ARG A 79 -54.45 -8.71 -49.71
N PHE A 80 -54.43 -8.92 -51.02
CA PHE A 80 -55.47 -9.65 -51.73
C PHE A 80 -55.22 -11.16 -51.66
N ILE A 81 -56.24 -11.91 -51.29
CA ILE A 81 -56.24 -13.37 -51.31
C ILE A 81 -57.28 -13.82 -52.36
N PRO A 82 -56.83 -14.38 -53.49
CA PRO A 82 -57.74 -14.84 -54.53
C PRO A 82 -58.60 -16.00 -54.03
N ALA A 83 -59.83 -16.10 -54.55
CA ALA A 83 -60.69 -17.25 -54.31
C ALA A 83 -60.05 -18.52 -54.90
N THR A 84 -60.03 -19.62 -54.14
CA THR A 84 -59.46 -20.89 -54.60
C THR A 84 -60.47 -22.03 -54.46
N GLY A 85 -60.54 -22.90 -55.48
CA GLY A 85 -61.38 -24.11 -55.43
C GLY A 85 -62.88 -23.81 -55.56
N THR A 86 -63.68 -24.35 -54.65
CA THR A 86 -65.15 -24.22 -54.63
C THR A 86 -65.64 -22.93 -53.97
N ASP A 87 -64.79 -22.21 -53.24
CA ASP A 87 -65.13 -20.89 -52.72
C ASP A 87 -65.05 -19.86 -53.85
N LYS A 88 -66.10 -19.05 -54.00
CA LYS A 88 -66.19 -18.00 -55.03
C LYS A 88 -65.86 -16.61 -54.48
N ASN A 89 -65.51 -16.49 -53.20
CA ASN A 89 -65.25 -15.22 -52.55
C ASN A 89 -63.74 -14.97 -52.42
N ALA A 90 -63.25 -13.91 -53.07
CA ALA A 90 -61.92 -13.40 -52.80
C ALA A 90 -61.94 -12.58 -51.49
N GLN A 91 -60.80 -12.52 -50.80
CA GLN A 91 -60.68 -11.85 -49.50
C GLN A 91 -59.63 -10.73 -49.54
N ILE A 92 -59.79 -9.77 -48.64
CA ILE A 92 -58.80 -8.73 -48.35
C ILE A 92 -58.40 -8.88 -46.88
N THR A 93 -57.10 -8.99 -46.61
CA THR A 93 -56.54 -9.01 -45.26
C THR A 93 -55.62 -7.81 -45.04
N PHE A 94 -55.36 -7.48 -43.78
CA PHE A 94 -54.39 -6.46 -43.39
C PHE A 94 -53.31 -7.11 -42.56
N ASP A 95 -52.10 -7.13 -43.09
CA ASP A 95 -50.92 -7.64 -42.40
C ASP A 95 -50.21 -6.48 -41.68
N VAL A 96 -49.58 -6.77 -40.53
CA VAL A 96 -48.72 -5.81 -39.83
C VAL A 96 -47.30 -5.97 -40.34
N ASN A 97 -46.66 -4.85 -40.70
CA ASN A 97 -45.27 -4.84 -41.11
C ASN A 97 -44.39 -4.89 -39.84
N VAL A 98 -43.53 -5.90 -39.77
CA VAL A 98 -42.59 -6.12 -38.66
C VAL A 98 -41.15 -6.13 -39.18
N ASP A 99 -40.20 -5.71 -38.35
CA ASP A 99 -38.77 -5.76 -38.67
C ASP A 99 -38.10 -7.06 -38.21
N ASP A 100 -38.83 -7.89 -37.46
CA ASP A 100 -38.38 -9.10 -36.77
C ASP A 100 -37.24 -8.90 -35.73
N GLU A 101 -36.80 -7.66 -35.54
CA GLU A 101 -35.72 -7.25 -34.62
C GLU A 101 -36.26 -6.62 -33.34
N THR A 102 -37.27 -5.75 -33.45
CA THR A 102 -37.93 -5.08 -32.32
C THR A 102 -39.30 -5.69 -32.03
N VAL A 103 -40.01 -6.07 -33.09
CA VAL A 103 -41.34 -6.68 -33.03
C VAL A 103 -41.43 -7.75 -34.11
N LYS A 104 -42.08 -8.87 -33.81
CA LYS A 104 -42.29 -10.00 -34.74
C LYS A 104 -43.69 -10.59 -34.61
N ILE A 105 -44.10 -11.38 -35.60
CA ILE A 105 -45.34 -12.17 -35.54
C ILE A 105 -45.00 -13.62 -35.17
N VAL A 106 -45.51 -14.10 -34.03
CA VAL A 106 -45.37 -15.50 -33.59
C VAL A 106 -46.76 -16.04 -33.30
N ASP A 107 -47.11 -17.19 -33.89
CA ASP A 107 -48.43 -17.83 -33.74
C ASP A 107 -49.62 -16.88 -33.98
N GLY A 108 -49.48 -15.98 -34.98
CA GLY A 108 -50.50 -15.01 -35.35
C GLY A 108 -50.65 -13.82 -34.38
N LYS A 109 -49.73 -13.66 -33.41
CA LYS A 109 -49.71 -12.55 -32.46
C LYS A 109 -48.49 -11.67 -32.63
N LEU A 110 -48.70 -10.36 -32.49
CA LEU A 110 -47.62 -9.38 -32.39
C LEU A 110 -46.87 -9.57 -31.07
N THR A 111 -45.56 -9.77 -31.16
CA THR A 111 -44.69 -10.08 -30.01
C THR A 111 -43.48 -9.15 -30.05
N ALA A 112 -43.23 -8.42 -28.96
CA ALA A 112 -42.00 -7.65 -28.83
C ALA A 112 -40.80 -8.58 -28.64
N VAL A 113 -39.68 -8.26 -29.28
CA VAL A 113 -38.42 -8.98 -29.08
C VAL A 113 -37.75 -8.45 -27.82
N ALA A 114 -37.39 -9.35 -26.90
CA ALA A 114 -36.72 -8.96 -25.66
C ALA A 114 -35.30 -8.43 -25.96
N PRO A 115 -34.87 -7.31 -25.34
CA PRO A 115 -33.54 -6.78 -25.56
C PRO A 115 -32.47 -7.75 -25.04
N ASN A 116 -31.32 -7.79 -25.72
CA ASN A 116 -30.16 -8.52 -25.24
C ASN A 116 -29.43 -7.68 -24.17
N VAL A 117 -29.49 -8.11 -22.91
CA VAL A 117 -28.81 -7.45 -21.79
C VAL A 117 -27.67 -8.34 -21.33
N VAL A 118 -26.44 -7.84 -21.47
CA VAL A 118 -25.21 -8.58 -21.14
C VAL A 118 -24.51 -7.90 -19.96
N GLY A 119 -24.21 -8.68 -18.92
CA GLY A 119 -23.33 -8.26 -17.84
C GLY A 119 -21.87 -8.42 -18.23
N THR A 120 -21.04 -7.41 -17.96
CA THR A 120 -19.59 -7.49 -18.13
C THR A 120 -18.89 -7.40 -16.78
N GLY A 121 -17.77 -8.11 -16.61
CA GLY A 121 -17.02 -8.13 -15.36
C GLY A 121 -17.72 -8.98 -14.29
N LEU A 122 -17.95 -8.39 -13.12
CA LEU A 122 -18.53 -9.08 -11.95
C LEU A 122 -20.07 -9.03 -11.89
N ALA A 123 -20.71 -8.32 -12.82
CA ALA A 123 -22.15 -8.18 -12.84
C ALA A 123 -22.81 -9.46 -13.39
N ASN A 124 -23.65 -10.09 -12.57
CA ASN A 124 -24.51 -11.19 -12.96
C ASN A 124 -25.86 -10.64 -13.43
N VAL A 125 -26.23 -10.99 -14.67
CA VAL A 125 -27.53 -10.60 -15.24
C VAL A 125 -28.43 -11.81 -15.30
N THR A 126 -29.58 -11.72 -14.66
CA THR A 126 -30.67 -12.69 -14.79
C THR A 126 -31.92 -11.99 -15.31
N SER A 127 -32.83 -12.74 -15.91
CA SER A 127 -34.10 -12.19 -16.40
C SER A 127 -35.26 -13.14 -16.14
N GLU A 128 -36.43 -12.58 -15.90
CA GLU A 128 -37.69 -13.31 -15.76
C GLU A 128 -38.77 -12.60 -16.56
N THR A 129 -39.58 -13.34 -17.30
CA THR A 129 -40.76 -12.80 -17.99
C THR A 129 -42.03 -13.30 -17.34
N LYS A 130 -42.82 -12.38 -16.79
CA LYS A 130 -44.10 -12.67 -16.16
C LYS A 130 -45.16 -11.72 -16.70
N ASP A 131 -46.31 -12.27 -17.09
CA ASP A 131 -47.43 -11.50 -17.66
C ASP A 131 -47.05 -10.58 -18.83
N GLY A 132 -46.07 -11.00 -19.63
CA GLY A 132 -45.57 -10.25 -20.79
C GLY A 132 -44.55 -9.15 -20.46
N VAL A 133 -44.12 -9.00 -19.21
CA VAL A 133 -43.08 -8.05 -18.78
C VAL A 133 -41.80 -8.80 -18.45
N THR A 134 -40.72 -8.49 -19.16
CA THR A 134 -39.37 -9.00 -18.84
C THR A 134 -38.68 -8.06 -17.86
N THR A 135 -38.34 -8.57 -16.67
CA THR A 135 -37.54 -7.85 -15.67
C THR A 135 -36.11 -8.38 -15.71
N TYR A 136 -35.14 -7.47 -15.82
CA TYR A 136 -33.72 -7.79 -15.74
C TYR A 136 -33.19 -7.43 -14.36
N THR A 137 -32.59 -8.41 -13.68
CA THR A 137 -31.91 -8.20 -12.41
C THR A 137 -30.41 -8.20 -12.67
N VAL A 138 -29.76 -7.09 -12.33
CA VAL A 138 -28.30 -6.94 -12.40
C VAL A 138 -27.78 -6.95 -10.97
N ASP A 139 -27.06 -8.01 -10.62
CA ASP A 139 -26.48 -8.17 -9.29
C ASP A 139 -24.96 -8.13 -9.36
N VAL A 140 -24.33 -7.50 -8.39
CA VAL A 140 -22.86 -7.49 -8.24
C VAL A 140 -22.56 -8.15 -6.90
N PRO A 141 -22.00 -9.38 -6.91
CA PRO A 141 -21.75 -10.12 -5.69
C PRO A 141 -20.85 -9.32 -4.74
N LYS A 142 -21.39 -8.99 -3.57
CA LYS A 142 -20.64 -8.34 -2.49
C LYS A 142 -19.97 -9.40 -1.62
N SER A 143 -18.70 -9.19 -1.28
CA SER A 143 -17.99 -10.02 -0.30
C SER A 143 -18.35 -9.63 1.13
N GLU A 144 -18.18 -10.55 2.06
CA GLU A 144 -18.26 -10.24 3.49
C GLU A 144 -17.19 -9.22 3.88
N ALA A 145 -17.46 -8.46 4.94
CA ALA A 145 -16.47 -7.51 5.46
C ALA A 145 -15.17 -8.27 5.80
N PRO A 146 -14.02 -7.80 5.31
CA PRO A 146 -12.77 -8.52 5.50
C PRO A 146 -12.30 -8.35 6.95
N SER A 147 -11.56 -9.34 7.44
CA SER A 147 -10.95 -9.28 8.77
C SER A 147 -9.48 -8.86 8.66
N VAL A 148 -8.97 -8.18 9.68
CA VAL A 148 -7.54 -7.89 9.79
C VAL A 148 -6.97 -8.64 10.99
N THR A 149 -5.95 -9.45 10.75
CA THR A 149 -5.22 -10.15 11.81
C THR A 149 -3.72 -10.00 11.57
N GLY A 150 -2.98 -9.52 12.58
CA GLY A 150 -1.53 -9.31 12.49
C GLY A 150 -1.12 -8.39 11.34
N GLY A 151 -1.95 -7.39 11.03
CA GLY A 151 -1.70 -6.45 9.93
C GLY A 151 -2.07 -6.95 8.53
N LYS A 152 -2.45 -8.23 8.38
CA LYS A 152 -2.85 -8.81 7.10
C LYS A 152 -4.35 -8.77 6.93
N LEU A 153 -4.80 -8.33 5.76
CA LEU A 153 -6.18 -8.42 5.32
C LEU A 153 -6.51 -9.87 4.92
N ASN A 154 -7.58 -10.41 5.49
CA ASN A 154 -8.07 -11.76 5.21
C ASN A 154 -9.53 -11.69 4.75
N LEU A 155 -9.77 -12.15 3.51
CA LEU A 155 -11.10 -12.41 2.99
C LEU A 155 -11.42 -13.90 3.19
N THR A 156 -12.60 -14.18 3.74
CA THR A 156 -13.04 -15.54 4.05
C THR A 156 -13.47 -16.29 2.79
N THR A 157 -13.99 -15.59 1.78
CA THR A 157 -14.52 -16.15 0.52
C THR A 157 -14.54 -15.12 -0.62
N GLY A 158 -14.41 -15.59 -1.87
CA GLY A 158 -14.82 -14.83 -3.07
C GLY A 158 -13.88 -13.74 -3.57
N GLY A 159 -12.57 -13.82 -3.29
CA GLY A 159 -11.59 -12.77 -3.62
C GLY A 159 -11.65 -12.21 -5.06
N ASP A 160 -11.63 -13.07 -6.08
CA ASP A 160 -11.62 -12.63 -7.49
C ASP A 160 -13.02 -12.46 -8.10
N THR A 161 -14.07 -12.86 -7.38
CA THR A 161 -15.45 -12.94 -7.90
C THR A 161 -16.43 -12.03 -7.19
N MET A 162 -15.96 -11.24 -6.21
CA MET A 162 -16.80 -10.38 -5.39
C MET A 162 -16.16 -9.00 -5.17
N VAL A 163 -16.99 -8.02 -4.80
CA VAL A 163 -16.55 -6.65 -4.49
C VAL A 163 -16.67 -6.32 -3.01
N LEU A 164 -15.78 -5.48 -2.51
CA LEU A 164 -15.93 -4.79 -1.24
C LEU A 164 -16.59 -3.44 -1.45
N THR A 165 -17.36 -2.95 -0.46
CA THR A 165 -17.80 -1.55 -0.50
C THR A 165 -16.65 -0.62 -0.13
N ALA A 166 -16.75 0.65 -0.52
CA ALA A 166 -15.78 1.67 -0.11
C ALA A 166 -15.58 1.71 1.42
N ASN A 167 -16.66 1.52 2.19
CA ASN A 167 -16.59 1.48 3.65
C ASN A 167 -15.83 0.24 4.16
N ASP A 168 -16.05 -0.93 3.55
CA ASP A 168 -15.33 -2.16 3.91
C ASP A 168 -13.82 -1.98 3.61
N THR A 169 -13.48 -1.35 2.49
CA THR A 169 -12.09 -1.04 2.12
C THR A 169 -11.44 -0.04 3.08
N ILE A 170 -12.14 1.04 3.44
CA ILE A 170 -11.64 2.03 4.41
C ILE A 170 -11.41 1.39 5.77
N ASN A 171 -12.37 0.61 6.26
CA ASN A 171 -12.24 -0.07 7.54
C ASN A 171 -11.12 -1.11 7.53
N ALA A 172 -10.96 -1.85 6.43
CA ALA A 172 -9.84 -2.76 6.23
C ALA A 172 -8.49 -2.04 6.34
N ILE A 173 -8.35 -0.89 5.67
CA ILE A 173 -7.11 -0.10 5.70
C ILE A 173 -6.88 0.47 7.11
N ASN A 174 -7.86 1.14 7.70
CA ASN A 174 -7.70 1.79 9.01
C ASN A 174 -7.40 0.79 10.13
N ASN A 175 -7.89 -0.45 10.02
CA ASN A 175 -7.59 -1.50 10.98
C ASN A 175 -6.40 -2.38 10.58
N SER A 176 -5.80 -2.19 9.39
CA SER A 176 -4.55 -2.84 8.98
C SER A 176 -3.35 -2.32 9.77
N GLY A 177 -2.15 -2.83 9.54
CA GLY A 177 -0.97 -2.34 10.24
C GLY A 177 0.17 -3.35 10.31
N PHE A 178 1.01 -3.20 11.32
CA PHE A 178 1.98 -4.22 11.72
C PHE A 178 2.11 -4.24 13.24
N THR A 179 2.57 -5.35 13.80
CA THR A 179 2.83 -5.45 15.24
C THR A 179 4.27 -5.03 15.53
N LEU A 180 4.44 -3.99 16.36
CA LEU A 180 5.71 -3.58 16.92
C LEU A 180 5.99 -4.41 18.17
N THR A 181 7.04 -5.23 18.10
CA THR A 181 7.53 -6.04 19.21
C THR A 181 8.92 -5.57 19.62
N THR A 182 9.16 -5.49 20.94
CA THR A 182 10.50 -5.25 21.50
C THR A 182 10.92 -6.40 22.41
N SER A 183 12.19 -6.78 22.35
CA SER A 183 12.78 -7.88 23.12
C SER A 183 14.21 -7.53 23.56
N ALA A 184 14.74 -8.30 24.52
CA ALA A 184 16.13 -8.20 24.95
C ALA A 184 16.91 -9.43 24.49
N ALA A 185 18.11 -9.22 23.96
CA ALA A 185 19.14 -10.23 23.84
C ALA A 185 20.10 -10.13 25.04
N GLU A 186 21.30 -9.57 24.84
CA GLU A 186 22.27 -9.28 25.91
C GLU A 186 21.91 -8.03 26.73
N GLY A 187 21.02 -7.18 26.18
CA GLY A 187 20.52 -5.97 26.83
C GLY A 187 19.34 -6.25 27.78
N LYS A 188 18.54 -5.21 28.03
CA LYS A 188 17.36 -5.30 28.92
C LYS A 188 16.14 -4.69 28.24
N LYS A 189 15.05 -5.46 28.15
CA LYS A 189 13.71 -4.92 27.87
C LYS A 189 13.20 -4.33 29.18
N ILE A 190 12.94 -3.02 29.19
CA ILE A 190 12.51 -2.32 30.40
C ILE A 190 11.02 -2.57 30.66
N SER A 191 10.18 -2.40 29.64
CA SER A 191 8.72 -2.51 29.70
C SER A 191 8.11 -2.57 28.29
N GLY A 192 6.78 -2.72 28.20
CA GLY A 192 5.99 -2.65 26.97
C GLY A 192 5.58 -4.02 26.43
N ASP A 193 4.32 -4.14 26.04
CA ASP A 193 3.78 -5.31 25.35
C ASP A 193 3.83 -5.10 23.82
N ASP A 194 3.46 -6.14 23.06
CA ASP A 194 3.32 -6.02 21.61
C ASP A 194 2.19 -5.04 21.26
N GLU A 195 2.47 -4.09 20.37
CA GLU A 195 1.51 -3.04 19.98
C GLU A 195 1.23 -3.11 18.48
N THR A 196 -0.04 -3.00 18.08
CA THR A 196 -0.37 -2.88 16.65
C THR A 196 -0.31 -1.43 16.24
N ILE A 197 0.51 -1.13 15.24
CA ILE A 197 0.66 0.19 14.65
C ILE A 197 -0.21 0.24 13.39
N ASN A 198 -1.31 1.00 13.45
CA ASN A 198 -2.26 1.18 12.37
C ASN A 198 -1.85 2.34 11.43
N PRO A 199 -2.38 2.41 10.19
CA PRO A 199 -2.19 3.57 9.33
C PRO A 199 -2.60 4.87 10.00
N GLY A 200 -1.69 5.85 10.01
CA GLY A 200 -1.87 7.13 10.68
C GLY A 200 -1.18 7.22 12.04
N ASP A 201 -0.80 6.08 12.63
CA ASP A 201 -0.02 6.08 13.87
C ASP A 201 1.42 6.52 13.62
N THR A 202 2.04 7.04 14.68
CA THR A 202 3.45 7.46 14.67
C THR A 202 4.26 6.53 15.55
N VAL A 203 5.36 6.02 15.03
CA VAL A 203 6.38 5.32 15.82
C VAL A 203 7.50 6.32 16.14
N ASP A 204 7.62 6.68 17.41
CA ASP A 204 8.70 7.57 17.88
C ASP A 204 9.92 6.74 18.33
N LEU A 205 11.03 6.91 17.61
CA LEU A 205 12.29 6.23 17.89
C LEU A 205 13.20 7.15 18.69
N VAL A 206 12.96 7.21 19.99
CA VAL A 206 13.69 8.12 20.89
C VAL A 206 15.11 7.63 21.13
N ALA A 207 16.09 8.49 20.85
CA ALA A 207 17.47 8.25 21.27
C ALA A 207 17.62 8.48 22.78
N GLY A 208 17.89 7.39 23.51
CA GLY A 208 18.22 7.45 24.93
C GLY A 208 19.58 8.09 25.21
N LYS A 209 19.98 8.10 26.49
CA LYS A 209 21.28 8.65 26.92
C LYS A 209 22.44 8.01 26.14
N ASN A 210 23.38 8.84 25.68
CA ASN A 210 24.57 8.46 24.91
C ASN A 210 24.29 7.88 23.50
N LEU A 211 23.03 7.80 23.08
CA LEU A 211 22.66 7.39 21.73
C LEU A 211 22.28 8.61 20.89
N THR A 212 22.39 8.43 19.59
CA THR A 212 21.87 9.33 18.56
C THR A 212 21.02 8.51 17.62
N VAL A 213 19.97 9.13 17.09
CA VAL A 213 19.09 8.58 16.07
C VAL A 213 19.05 9.56 14.91
N LYS A 214 19.27 9.06 13.70
CA LYS A 214 19.19 9.85 12.47
C LYS A 214 18.19 9.20 11.53
N GLN A 215 17.11 9.90 11.21
CA GLN A 215 16.18 9.50 10.16
C GLN A 215 16.66 10.10 8.83
N GLU A 216 16.75 9.24 7.83
CA GLU A 216 17.17 9.57 6.46
C GLU A 216 16.02 9.27 5.49
N ALA A 217 16.23 9.51 4.19
CA ALA A 217 15.23 9.20 3.17
C ALA A 217 14.91 7.68 3.11
N ASN A 218 13.75 7.36 2.53
CA ASN A 218 13.30 5.99 2.28
C ASN A 218 13.15 5.12 3.55
N GLY A 219 12.81 5.73 4.68
CA GLY A 219 12.58 5.01 5.94
C GLY A 219 13.85 4.47 6.60
N LYS A 220 15.04 4.88 6.17
CA LYS A 220 16.29 4.47 6.81
C LYS A 220 16.49 5.23 8.11
N VAL A 221 16.71 4.49 9.20
CA VAL A 221 17.05 5.04 10.52
C VAL A 221 18.41 4.48 10.94
N THR A 222 19.33 5.37 11.30
CA THR A 222 20.66 5.00 11.81
C THR A 222 20.74 5.33 13.29
N PHE A 223 21.13 4.35 14.11
CA PHE A 223 21.51 4.57 15.50
C PHE A 223 23.03 4.57 15.64
N ALA A 224 23.56 5.49 16.44
CA ALA A 224 24.98 5.57 16.76
C ALA A 224 25.19 6.04 18.20
N THR A 225 26.38 5.85 18.75
CA THR A 225 26.76 6.54 20.00
C THR A 225 27.02 8.01 19.71
N GLY A 226 26.77 8.88 20.70
CA GLY A 226 27.18 10.28 20.61
C GLY A 226 28.69 10.44 20.54
N GLU A 227 29.18 11.57 20.02
CA GLU A 227 30.61 11.91 20.02
C GLU A 227 31.14 12.08 21.44
N THR A 228 30.34 12.69 22.31
CA THR A 228 30.61 12.79 23.75
C THR A 228 29.57 11.99 24.51
N VAL A 229 30.04 11.02 25.29
CA VAL A 229 29.21 10.12 26.08
C VAL A 229 29.55 10.24 27.56
N HIS A 230 28.52 10.16 28.41
CA HIS A 230 28.67 10.24 29.85
C HIS A 230 28.18 8.95 30.50
N PHE A 231 29.11 8.20 31.08
CA PHE A 231 28.84 7.03 31.90
C PHE A 231 29.08 7.35 33.37
N THR A 232 28.24 6.85 34.27
CA THR A 232 28.47 6.97 35.71
C THR A 232 29.59 6.02 36.16
N THR A 233 29.63 4.82 35.58
CA THR A 233 30.66 3.82 35.80
C THR A 233 30.96 3.10 34.48
N ILE A 234 32.21 2.68 34.31
CA ILE A 234 32.63 1.80 33.22
C ILE A 234 33.27 0.59 33.87
N ASN A 235 32.65 -0.58 33.66
CA ASN A 235 33.18 -1.85 34.13
C ASN A 235 33.92 -2.51 32.96
N VAL A 236 35.24 -2.65 33.08
CA VAL A 236 36.06 -3.34 32.07
C VAL A 236 36.33 -4.76 32.57
N GLY A 237 35.70 -5.75 31.93
CA GLY A 237 35.83 -7.18 32.25
C GLY A 237 34.70 -7.76 33.12
N GLU A 238 34.62 -9.11 33.21
CA GLU A 238 33.54 -9.83 33.91
C GLU A 238 33.54 -9.69 35.44
N THR A 239 34.66 -9.22 36.02
CA THR A 239 34.77 -8.83 37.43
C THR A 239 35.32 -7.41 37.48
N PRO A 240 34.50 -6.39 37.80
CA PRO A 240 34.91 -5.00 37.61
C PRO A 240 35.95 -4.59 38.64
N VAL A 241 37.23 -4.59 38.25
CA VAL A 241 38.34 -4.16 39.12
C VAL A 241 38.79 -2.73 38.81
N ILE A 242 38.38 -2.19 37.66
CA ILE A 242 38.76 -0.86 37.20
C ILE A 242 37.55 0.05 37.25
N ASN A 243 37.60 1.08 38.11
CA ASN A 243 36.59 2.12 38.20
C ASN A 243 37.22 3.48 37.88
N ILE A 244 36.59 4.25 37.00
CA ILE A 244 36.99 5.62 36.65
C ILE A 244 36.00 6.59 37.30
N GLY A 245 36.49 7.49 38.15
CA GLY A 245 35.65 8.48 38.83
C GLY A 245 36.38 9.80 39.09
N VAL A 246 35.71 10.71 39.81
CA VAL A 246 36.22 12.07 40.10
C VAL A 246 37.53 12.08 40.89
N GLY A 247 37.87 10.99 41.59
CA GLY A 247 39.11 10.83 42.35
C GLY A 247 40.25 10.13 41.60
N GLY A 248 40.09 9.86 40.29
CA GLY A 248 41.07 9.16 39.47
C GLY A 248 40.65 7.72 39.10
N ILE A 249 41.64 6.90 38.74
CA ILE A 249 41.46 5.51 38.31
C ILE A 249 41.75 4.59 39.50
N ASN A 250 40.75 3.86 39.97
CA ASN A 250 40.96 2.79 40.93
C ASN A 250 41.26 1.49 40.19
N MET A 251 42.47 0.94 40.39
CA MET A 251 42.94 -0.30 39.75
C MET A 251 42.61 -1.56 40.58
N GLY A 252 41.91 -1.41 41.71
CA GLY A 252 41.55 -2.50 42.63
C GLY A 252 42.76 -3.32 43.08
N GLY A 253 43.88 -2.65 43.34
CA GLY A 253 45.15 -3.26 43.77
C GLY A 253 45.94 -3.95 42.67
N LYS A 254 45.50 -3.91 41.40
CA LYS A 254 46.27 -4.44 40.27
C LYS A 254 47.32 -3.43 39.79
N PRO A 255 48.49 -3.89 39.30
CA PRO A 255 49.52 -3.01 38.76
C PRO A 255 49.11 -2.40 37.41
N ILE A 256 49.62 -1.21 37.11
CA ILE A 256 49.67 -0.67 35.74
C ILE A 256 50.98 -1.15 35.11
N THR A 257 50.89 -1.97 34.07
CA THR A 257 52.07 -2.48 33.34
C THR A 257 52.31 -1.68 32.06
N ASN A 258 53.50 -1.82 31.47
CA ASN A 258 53.91 -1.16 30.22
C ASN A 258 53.93 0.39 30.27
N LEU A 259 54.12 0.97 31.45
CA LEU A 259 54.47 2.38 31.56
C LEU A 259 55.93 2.59 31.12
N PRO A 260 56.23 3.60 30.29
CA PRO A 260 57.61 3.96 29.98
C PRO A 260 58.30 4.56 31.22
N GLY A 261 59.60 4.29 31.37
CA GLY A 261 60.42 4.94 32.39
C GLY A 261 60.58 6.44 32.09
N ASN A 262 60.59 7.24 33.16
CA ASN A 262 60.78 8.69 33.13
C ASN A 262 62.24 9.08 33.41
N LEU A 263 63.02 8.21 34.05
CA LEU A 263 64.44 8.41 34.29
C LEU A 263 65.29 7.65 33.27
N THR A 264 66.40 8.28 32.90
CA THR A 264 67.49 7.66 32.17
C THR A 264 68.09 6.48 32.97
N PRO A 265 68.34 5.33 32.32
CA PRO A 265 68.94 4.19 33.01
C PRO A 265 70.30 4.50 33.65
N THR A 266 70.50 4.02 34.87
CA THR A 266 71.79 4.05 35.59
C THR A 266 72.20 2.62 35.93
N PHE A 267 73.50 2.35 35.94
CA PHE A 267 74.02 0.98 35.93
C PHE A 267 75.05 0.73 37.02
N ASN A 268 74.92 -0.42 37.68
CA ASN A 268 75.92 -1.05 38.54
C ASN A 268 76.41 -2.35 37.87
N ASN A 269 77.38 -3.02 38.49
CA ASN A 269 77.81 -4.36 38.05
C ASN A 269 76.96 -5.43 38.77
N ASP A 270 75.68 -5.52 38.40
CA ASP A 270 74.67 -6.39 39.01
C ASP A 270 73.76 -7.09 37.97
N GLU A 271 72.78 -7.85 38.46
CA GLU A 271 71.81 -8.60 37.63
C GLU A 271 70.93 -7.69 36.75
N TYR A 272 70.81 -6.40 37.08
CA TYR A 272 70.04 -5.41 36.33
C TYR A 272 70.87 -4.71 35.24
N ASN A 273 72.12 -5.12 35.04
CA ASN A 273 73.00 -4.70 33.94
C ASN A 273 73.59 -5.91 33.17
N PRO A 274 72.74 -6.78 32.57
CA PRO A 274 73.20 -8.01 31.92
C PRO A 274 74.08 -7.77 30.68
N ASP A 275 73.94 -6.60 30.05
CA ASP A 275 74.70 -6.20 28.88
C ASP A 275 76.08 -5.60 29.21
N GLY A 276 76.44 -5.51 30.50
CA GLY A 276 77.73 -4.97 30.93
C GLY A 276 77.95 -3.51 30.54
N LYS A 277 76.89 -2.68 30.60
CA LYS A 277 76.99 -1.23 30.41
C LYS A 277 77.94 -0.63 31.45
N THR A 278 78.58 0.48 31.10
CA THR A 278 79.50 1.18 31.99
C THR A 278 78.80 1.61 33.28
N VAL A 279 79.45 1.35 34.42
CA VAL A 279 78.97 1.77 35.74
C VAL A 279 78.79 3.28 35.78
N THR A 280 77.64 3.71 36.30
CA THR A 280 77.32 5.13 36.43
C THR A 280 78.02 5.70 37.66
N MET A 281 79.00 6.58 37.48
CA MET A 281 79.78 7.17 38.59
C MET A 281 79.22 8.52 39.07
N GLY A 282 78.19 9.03 38.39
CA GLY A 282 77.51 10.27 38.72
C GLY A 282 76.44 10.60 37.69
N MET A 283 75.36 11.23 38.14
CA MET A 283 74.23 11.61 37.30
C MET A 283 73.72 13.02 37.63
N ASN A 284 73.48 13.81 36.58
CA ASN A 284 72.85 15.13 36.72
C ASN A 284 71.33 14.98 36.68
N LEU A 285 70.62 15.88 37.35
CA LEU A 285 69.17 15.97 37.25
C LEU A 285 68.75 16.14 35.78
N PRO A 286 67.88 15.28 35.23
CA PRO A 286 67.39 15.42 33.86
C PRO A 286 66.68 16.76 33.66
N SER A 287 66.98 17.47 32.56
CA SER A 287 66.46 18.82 32.32
C SER A 287 64.99 18.86 31.86
N ASN A 288 64.41 17.74 31.42
CA ASN A 288 63.07 17.65 30.83
C ASN A 288 62.21 16.55 31.50
N LEU A 289 62.09 16.58 32.83
CA LEU A 289 61.29 15.59 33.56
C LEU A 289 59.80 15.96 33.58
N ASN A 290 58.92 15.03 33.22
CA ASN A 290 57.48 15.20 33.41
C ASN A 290 57.10 14.89 34.87
N LEU A 291 56.89 15.95 35.66
CA LEU A 291 56.57 15.83 37.10
C LEU A 291 55.17 15.27 37.39
N THR A 292 54.33 15.07 36.37
CA THR A 292 52.96 14.54 36.50
C THR A 292 52.82 13.11 35.97
N ALA A 293 53.89 12.53 35.42
CA ALA A 293 53.87 11.16 34.95
C ALA A 293 53.91 10.16 36.11
N ALA A 294 53.29 9.00 35.92
CA ALA A 294 53.40 7.90 36.88
C ALA A 294 54.83 7.32 36.85
N ALA A 295 55.44 7.16 38.02
CA ALA A 295 56.75 6.52 38.15
C ALA A 295 56.63 5.00 37.99
N THR A 296 57.62 4.41 37.33
CA THR A 296 57.78 2.97 37.19
C THR A 296 58.72 2.42 38.28
N VAL A 297 58.72 1.11 38.50
CA VAL A 297 59.77 0.46 39.32
C VAL A 297 61.16 0.74 38.75
N GLY A 298 61.29 0.82 37.43
CA GLY A 298 62.53 1.22 36.76
C GLY A 298 62.99 2.61 37.14
N ASP A 299 62.09 3.58 37.33
CA ASP A 299 62.45 4.93 37.78
C ASP A 299 63.02 4.90 39.20
N ILE A 300 62.44 4.11 40.10
CA ILE A 300 62.98 3.93 41.44
C ILE A 300 64.38 3.33 41.34
N LEU A 301 64.55 2.23 40.60
CA LEU A 301 65.83 1.54 40.45
C LEU A 301 66.88 2.35 39.68
N ASN A 302 66.52 3.40 38.94
CA ASN A 302 67.46 4.28 38.25
C ASN A 302 67.72 5.59 39.00
N SER A 303 67.00 5.86 40.09
CA SER A 303 67.24 7.00 40.97
C SER A 303 68.46 6.79 41.87
N GLY A 304 68.92 7.82 42.57
CA GLY A 304 70.09 7.75 43.44
C GLY A 304 70.68 9.12 43.76
N TRP A 305 71.89 9.13 44.32
CA TRP A 305 72.63 10.36 44.65
C TRP A 305 74.12 10.23 44.34
N ASN A 306 74.76 11.37 44.04
CA ASN A 306 76.18 11.42 43.70
C ASN A 306 77.04 11.39 44.98
N LEU A 307 77.85 10.35 45.16
CA LEU A 307 78.88 10.30 46.20
C LEU A 307 80.16 10.95 45.66
N GLN A 308 80.65 11.96 46.37
CA GLN A 308 81.85 12.69 46.00
C GLN A 308 82.92 12.61 47.09
N ASN A 309 84.18 12.56 46.67
CA ASN A 309 85.33 12.74 47.55
C ASN A 309 86.08 14.00 47.11
N ASN A 310 86.15 14.99 48.01
CA ASN A 310 86.82 16.26 47.77
C ASN A 310 86.39 16.94 46.45
N GLY A 311 85.09 16.90 46.14
CA GLY A 311 84.50 17.51 44.93
C GLY A 311 84.63 16.69 43.64
N ASN A 312 85.17 15.47 43.70
CA ASN A 312 85.22 14.56 42.56
C ASN A 312 84.17 13.47 42.71
N SER A 313 83.43 13.16 41.64
CA SER A 313 82.47 12.04 41.63
C SER A 313 83.21 10.72 41.79
N VAL A 314 82.78 9.92 42.77
CA VAL A 314 83.36 8.61 43.07
C VAL A 314 82.34 7.51 42.77
N ASP A 315 81.05 7.78 42.98
CA ASP A 315 79.99 6.79 42.74
C ASP A 315 78.61 7.47 42.53
N PHE A 316 77.69 6.80 41.85
CA PHE A 316 76.26 7.12 41.89
C PHE A 316 75.54 6.06 42.70
N VAL A 317 75.24 6.38 43.96
CA VAL A 317 74.65 5.45 44.92
C VAL A 317 73.16 5.28 44.61
N LYS A 318 72.81 4.10 44.08
CA LYS A 318 71.45 3.68 43.73
C LYS A 318 70.72 3.05 44.93
N PRO A 319 69.38 2.89 44.89
CA PRO A 319 68.68 2.05 45.86
C PRO A 319 69.27 0.65 45.93
N TYR A 320 69.37 0.13 47.15
CA TYR A 320 70.01 -1.15 47.50
C TYR A 320 71.56 -1.16 47.45
N ASP A 321 72.22 -0.05 47.10
CA ASP A 321 73.67 0.06 47.25
C ASP A 321 74.08 0.18 48.72
N THR A 322 75.32 -0.21 49.01
CA THR A 322 75.91 -0.15 50.35
C THR A 322 77.10 0.80 50.37
N VAL A 323 77.04 1.82 51.22
CA VAL A 323 78.19 2.67 51.54
C VAL A 323 78.84 2.15 52.81
N ASN A 324 80.09 1.66 52.69
CA ASN A 324 80.85 1.14 53.81
C ASN A 324 81.95 2.13 54.23
N PHE A 325 81.83 2.69 55.44
CA PHE A 325 82.86 3.54 56.03
C PHE A 325 83.92 2.67 56.70
N VAL A 326 85.08 2.54 56.06
CA VAL A 326 86.17 1.67 56.51
C VAL A 326 87.16 2.40 57.43
N ASN A 327 87.83 1.65 58.30
CA ASN A 327 88.94 2.16 59.09
C ASN A 327 90.11 2.58 58.18
N GLY A 328 90.74 3.70 58.51
CA GLY A 328 92.00 4.15 57.93
C GLY A 328 93.19 3.60 58.70
N ASN A 329 94.41 3.90 58.23
CA ASN A 329 95.65 3.40 58.84
C ASN A 329 95.79 3.76 60.34
N VAL A 330 95.40 4.98 60.70
CA VAL A 330 95.44 5.51 62.08
C VAL A 330 94.08 6.05 62.52
N THR A 331 92.99 5.67 61.86
CA THR A 331 91.64 6.17 62.18
C THR A 331 90.61 5.06 62.18
N THR A 332 89.67 5.10 63.11
CA THR A 332 88.51 4.20 63.15
C THR A 332 87.25 4.98 62.76
N ALA A 333 86.51 4.47 61.77
CA ALA A 333 85.23 5.02 61.39
C ALA A 333 84.12 4.38 62.23
N VAL A 334 83.24 5.20 62.81
CA VAL A 334 82.12 4.75 63.64
C VAL A 334 80.85 5.41 63.13
N ALA A 335 79.94 4.59 62.60
CA ALA A 335 78.61 5.03 62.20
C ALA A 335 77.61 4.68 63.30
N THR A 336 76.94 5.69 63.86
CA THR A 336 75.94 5.51 64.93
C THR A 336 74.59 6.05 64.43
N PRO A 337 73.60 5.20 64.14
CA PRO A 337 72.26 5.68 63.83
C PRO A 337 71.68 6.33 65.09
N ASN A 338 70.88 7.38 64.90
CA ASN A 338 70.07 7.90 65.98
C ASN A 338 68.97 6.88 66.36
N GLY A 339 68.30 7.09 67.50
CA GLY A 339 67.31 6.15 68.01
C GLY A 339 66.06 5.96 67.13
N ASP A 340 65.80 6.84 66.15
CA ASP A 340 64.63 6.81 65.26
C ASP A 340 64.96 6.42 63.80
N GLY A 341 66.23 6.22 63.46
CA GLY A 341 66.70 5.81 62.14
C GLY A 341 66.66 6.88 61.05
N THR A 342 66.40 8.15 61.39
CA THR A 342 66.31 9.24 60.40
C THR A 342 67.66 9.87 60.06
N SER A 343 68.67 9.73 60.92
CA SER A 343 70.04 10.19 60.69
C SER A 343 71.07 9.23 61.25
N THR A 344 72.27 9.24 60.67
CA THR A 344 73.42 8.46 61.12
C THR A 344 74.62 9.39 61.28
N ASP A 345 75.20 9.45 62.48
CA ASP A 345 76.42 10.18 62.74
C ASP A 345 77.63 9.32 62.35
N VAL A 346 78.49 9.84 61.49
CA VAL A 346 79.74 9.18 61.10
C VAL A 346 80.90 9.93 61.73
N ALA A 347 81.54 9.32 62.72
CA ALA A 347 82.70 9.85 63.41
C ALA A 347 83.98 9.14 62.93
N TYR A 348 85.05 9.91 62.77
CA TYR A 348 86.39 9.39 62.48
C TYR A 348 87.29 9.65 63.68
N ASN A 349 87.58 8.60 64.45
CA ASN A 349 88.40 8.68 65.64
C ASN A 349 89.86 8.42 65.28
N VAL A 350 90.80 9.23 65.80
CA VAL A 350 92.24 8.98 65.62
C VAL A 350 92.71 7.93 66.62
N ASN A 351 93.32 6.87 66.13
CA ASN A 351 93.95 5.82 66.93
C ASN A 351 95.32 6.34 67.38
N PHE A 352 95.45 6.57 68.68
CA PHE A 352 96.65 7.15 69.28
C PHE A 352 97.32 6.16 70.25
N ASP A 353 98.64 5.99 70.14
CA ASP A 353 99.45 5.31 71.15
C ASP A 353 100.09 6.33 72.10
N PRO A 354 99.64 6.40 73.37
CA PRO A 354 100.16 7.35 74.36
C PRO A 354 101.65 7.22 74.67
N ASN A 355 102.34 6.17 74.21
CA ASN A 355 103.77 5.98 74.44
C ASN A 355 104.67 6.56 73.33
N THR A 356 104.09 7.07 72.23
CA THR A 356 104.86 7.51 71.04
C THR A 356 104.84 9.01 70.80
N LEU A 357 104.18 9.79 71.66
CA LEU A 357 104.08 11.24 71.54
C LEU A 357 105.16 11.93 72.39
N THR A 358 106.22 12.42 71.75
CA THR A 358 107.10 13.42 72.36
C THR A 358 106.60 14.80 71.95
N THR A 359 106.22 15.61 72.92
CA THR A 359 105.84 17.03 72.76
C THR A 359 106.93 17.87 72.13
#